data_AF-A0A839IRK0-F1
#
_entry.id   AF-A0A839IRK0-F1
#
_cell.length_a   1.000
_cell.length_b   1.000
_cell.length_c   1.000
_cell.angle_alpha   90.00
_cell.angle_beta   90.00
_cell.angle_gamma   90.00
#
_symmetry.space_group_name_H-M   'P 1'
#
loop_
_entity.id
_entity.type
_entity.pdbx_description
1 polymer ?
#
loop_
_entity_poly.entity_id
_entity_poly.type
_entity_poly.pdbx_seq_one_letter_code
_entity_poly.pdbx_strand_id
1 'polypeptide(L)'
;MLQLKQYPTAAAQLQTDLLQRQPNKTGLPDNLKSGMESLSGMSLDHVRVHYNSSKPAAVQAHAYAQGSDIHLASGQERHLPHELGHVVQQAQGRVQATTTVGGMAVNDNPGLENEATAMGNKALSLGG
;
A
#
# COMPACT_ATOMS: atom_id res chain seq x y z
N MET A 1 -49.17 -1.06 -8.67
CA MET A 1 -48.18 -0.20 -9.34
C MET A 1 -46.89 -1.01 -9.50
N LEU A 2 -46.50 -1.39 -10.72
CA LEU A 2 -45.21 -2.05 -10.95
C LEU A 2 -44.10 -0.99 -10.92
N GLN A 3 -43.15 -1.12 -10.00
CA GLN A 3 -41.98 -0.25 -9.94
C GLN A 3 -40.87 -0.90 -10.77
N LEU A 4 -40.63 -0.40 -11.98
CA LEU A 4 -39.47 -0.79 -12.79
C LEU A 4 -38.20 -0.27 -12.11
N LYS A 5 -37.45 -1.14 -11.44
CA LYS A 5 -36.06 -0.88 -11.09
C LYS A 5 -35.24 -1.01 -12.36
N GLN A 6 -34.87 0.13 -12.95
CA GLN A 6 -33.94 0.18 -14.07
C GLN A 6 -32.55 -0.22 -13.55
N TYR A 7 -32.15 -1.45 -13.82
CA TYR A 7 -30.78 -1.89 -13.59
C TYR A 7 -29.93 -1.36 -14.75
N PRO A 8 -28.77 -0.73 -14.48
CA PRO A 8 -27.89 -0.27 -15.54
C PRO A 8 -27.49 -1.45 -16.42
N THR A 9 -27.53 -1.23 -17.73
CA THR A 9 -27.03 -2.19 -18.71
C THR A 9 -25.55 -2.48 -18.47
N ALA A 10 -25.09 -3.69 -18.78
CA ALA A 10 -23.69 -4.10 -18.62
C ALA A 10 -22.69 -3.10 -19.27
N ALA A 11 -23.09 -2.45 -20.36
CA ALA A 11 -22.30 -1.40 -21.00
C ALA A 11 -22.10 -0.15 -20.12
N ALA A 12 -23.13 0.27 -19.35
CA ALA A 12 -23.03 1.39 -18.43
C ALA A 12 -22.17 1.06 -17.20
N GLN A 13 -22.21 -0.19 -16.73
CA GLN A 13 -21.34 -0.67 -15.64
C GLN A 13 -19.86 -0.72 -16.08
N LEU A 14 -19.58 -1.22 -17.29
CA LEU A 14 -18.24 -1.24 -17.86
C LEU A 14 -17.69 0.18 -18.06
N GLN A 15 -18.54 1.14 -18.45
CA GLN A 15 -18.11 2.53 -18.62
C GLN A 15 -17.77 3.21 -17.28
N THR A 16 -18.50 2.92 -16.20
CA THR A 16 -18.17 3.44 -14.87
C THR A 16 -16.89 2.84 -14.29
N ASP A 17 -16.62 1.55 -14.52
CA ASP A 17 -15.43 0.85 -14.03
C ASP A 17 -14.15 1.40 -14.70
N LEU A 18 -14.23 1.67 -16.01
CA LEU A 18 -13.12 2.26 -16.79
C LEU A 18 -12.86 3.73 -16.48
N LEU A 19 -13.89 4.50 -16.08
CA LEU A 19 -13.75 5.92 -15.72
C LEU A 19 -13.22 6.13 -14.30
N GLN A 20 -13.33 5.13 -13.42
CA GLN A 20 -12.90 5.22 -12.02
C GLN A 20 -11.45 4.79 -11.76
N ARG A 21 -10.83 4.04 -12.68
CA ARG A 21 -9.40 3.69 -12.57
C ARG A 21 -8.54 4.88 -12.97
N GLN A 22 -8.36 5.82 -12.05
CA GLN A 22 -7.30 6.83 -12.16
C GLN A 22 -5.97 6.12 -12.47
N PRO A 23 -5.15 6.64 -13.40
CA PRO A 23 -3.87 6.03 -13.72
C PRO A 23 -2.99 5.98 -12.47
N ASN A 24 -2.50 4.79 -12.14
CA ASN A 24 -1.64 4.57 -10.98
C ASN A 24 -0.27 5.25 -11.18
N LYS A 25 0.00 6.29 -10.39
CA LYS A 25 1.24 7.08 -10.41
C LYS A 25 2.13 6.85 -9.19
N THR A 26 1.83 5.82 -8.41
CA THR A 26 2.47 5.56 -7.11
C THR A 26 3.75 4.75 -7.24
N GLY A 27 3.91 4.01 -8.34
CA GLY A 27 4.95 2.98 -8.49
C GLY A 27 4.57 1.63 -7.87
N LEU A 28 3.40 1.52 -7.24
CA LEU A 28 2.86 0.23 -6.78
C LEU A 28 2.34 -0.58 -7.97
N PRO A 29 2.47 -1.92 -7.96
CA PRO A 29 1.68 -2.79 -8.82
C PRO A 29 0.19 -2.57 -8.59
N ASP A 30 -0.62 -2.54 -9.67
CA ASP A 30 -2.05 -2.21 -9.58
C ASP A 30 -2.82 -3.16 -8.66
N ASN A 31 -2.52 -4.45 -8.71
CA ASN A 31 -3.12 -5.47 -7.85
C ASN A 31 -2.76 -5.23 -6.37
N LEU A 32 -1.50 -4.90 -6.09
CA LEU A 32 -1.09 -4.62 -4.71
C LEU A 32 -1.77 -3.36 -4.18
N LYS A 33 -1.85 -2.30 -4.99
CA LYS A 33 -2.53 -1.06 -4.63
C LYS A 33 -4.01 -1.32 -4.35
N SER A 34 -4.74 -1.88 -5.32
CA SER A 34 -6.19 -2.11 -5.20
C SER A 34 -6.53 -3.05 -4.02
N GLY A 35 -5.75 -4.11 -3.83
CA GLY A 35 -5.90 -5.03 -2.72
C GLY A 35 -5.69 -4.37 -1.36
N MET A 36 -4.67 -3.51 -1.25
CA MET A 36 -4.40 -2.80 0.00
C MET A 36 -5.41 -1.68 0.28
N GLU A 37 -5.85 -0.96 -0.74
CA GLU A 37 -6.94 0.03 -0.63
C GLU A 37 -8.24 -0.64 -0.15
N SER A 38 -8.55 -1.82 -0.70
CA SER A 38 -9.72 -2.62 -0.29
C SER A 38 -9.63 -3.11 1.16
N LEU A 39 -8.42 -3.44 1.64
CA LEU A 39 -8.20 -3.87 3.02
C LEU A 39 -8.24 -2.72 4.02
N SER A 40 -7.64 -1.60 3.67
CA SER A 40 -7.46 -0.46 4.56
C SER A 40 -8.64 0.51 4.55
N GLY A 41 -9.43 0.54 3.48
CA GLY A 41 -10.45 1.55 3.25
C GLY A 41 -9.88 2.94 2.96
N MET A 42 -8.59 3.03 2.62
CA MET A 42 -7.87 4.29 2.39
C MET A 42 -7.34 4.34 0.96
N SER A 43 -7.31 5.53 0.34
CA SER A 43 -6.62 5.72 -0.94
C SER A 43 -5.11 5.75 -0.74
N LEU A 44 -4.39 5.07 -1.64
CA LEU A 44 -2.94 5.01 -1.68
C LEU A 44 -2.35 5.85 -2.82
N ASP A 45 -3.13 6.71 -3.47
CA ASP A 45 -2.66 7.55 -4.60
C ASP A 45 -1.52 8.51 -4.22
N HIS A 46 -1.36 8.78 -2.93
CA HIS A 46 -0.31 9.62 -2.37
C HIS A 46 1.01 8.85 -2.14
N VAL A 47 1.02 7.53 -2.27
CA VAL A 47 2.21 6.69 -2.07
C VAL A 47 3.21 6.87 -3.21
N ARG A 48 4.52 6.84 -2.90
CA ARG A 48 5.61 6.87 -3.88
C ARG A 48 6.60 5.75 -3.61
N VAL A 49 6.77 4.85 -4.57
CA VAL A 49 7.77 3.79 -4.54
C VAL A 49 9.03 4.23 -5.29
N HIS A 50 10.15 4.19 -4.58
CA HIS A 50 11.48 4.49 -5.10
C HIS A 50 12.26 3.19 -5.24
N TYR A 51 12.18 2.59 -6.43
CA TYR A 51 12.94 1.39 -6.78
C TYR A 51 14.42 1.71 -6.96
N ASN A 52 15.28 0.71 -6.71
CA ASN A 52 16.74 0.84 -6.83
C ASN A 52 17.31 2.01 -6.02
N SER A 53 16.70 2.30 -4.87
CA SER A 53 17.10 3.37 -3.98
C SER A 53 18.41 3.02 -3.27
N SER A 54 19.33 3.98 -3.19
CA SER A 54 20.55 3.86 -2.38
C SER A 54 20.30 4.13 -0.89
N LYS A 55 19.13 4.68 -0.52
CA LYS A 55 18.84 5.10 0.86
C LYS A 55 18.80 3.95 1.88
N PRO A 56 18.20 2.76 1.60
CA PRO A 56 18.15 1.68 2.60
C PRO A 56 19.54 1.28 3.11
N ALA A 57 20.57 1.33 2.26
CA ALA A 57 21.95 0.99 2.64
C ALA A 57 22.52 1.93 3.73
N ALA A 58 22.10 3.20 3.78
CA ALA A 58 22.57 4.17 4.77
C ALA A 58 22.14 3.82 6.20
N VAL A 59 21.10 2.98 6.34
CA VAL A 59 20.60 2.47 7.62
C VAL A 59 20.67 0.94 7.71
N GLN A 60 21.52 0.32 6.89
CA GLN A 60 21.75 -1.13 6.87
C GLN A 60 20.46 -1.95 6.64
N ALA A 61 19.52 -1.40 5.88
CA ALA A 61 18.25 -2.04 5.54
C ALA A 61 18.19 -2.44 4.05
N HIS A 62 17.29 -3.36 3.72
CA HIS A 62 16.97 -3.73 2.33
C HIS A 62 15.84 -2.87 1.74
N ALA A 63 14.92 -2.45 2.59
CA ALA A 63 13.81 -1.58 2.27
C ALA A 63 13.36 -0.83 3.53
N TYR A 64 12.61 0.25 3.36
CA TYR A 64 11.86 0.87 4.45
C TYR A 64 10.71 1.73 3.93
N ALA A 65 9.70 1.92 4.77
CA ALA A 65 8.61 2.89 4.60
C ALA A 65 8.75 4.08 5.56
N GLN A 66 8.55 5.29 5.04
CA GLN A 66 8.51 6.51 5.84
C GLN A 66 7.43 7.46 5.32
N GLY A 67 6.36 7.62 6.11
CA GLY A 67 5.19 8.38 5.70
C GLY A 67 4.53 7.71 4.50
N SER A 68 4.67 8.32 3.33
CA SER A 68 4.07 7.85 2.07
C SER A 68 5.11 7.37 1.07
N ASP A 69 6.39 7.42 1.44
CA ASP A 69 7.49 6.99 0.60
C ASP A 69 7.92 5.57 0.99
N ILE A 70 8.11 4.72 -0.02
CA ILE A 70 8.70 3.38 0.12
C ILE A 70 10.01 3.37 -0.66
N HIS A 71 11.11 3.04 0.01
CA HIS A 71 12.42 2.90 -0.62
C HIS A 71 12.83 1.43 -0.67
N LEU A 72 13.13 0.92 -1.86
CA LEU A 72 13.58 -0.45 -2.08
C LEU A 72 15.00 -0.44 -2.63
N ALA A 73 15.91 -1.18 -2.02
CA ALA A 73 17.21 -1.43 -2.63
C ALA A 73 17.07 -2.26 -3.92
N SER A 74 18.09 -2.23 -4.77
CA SER A 74 18.10 -3.00 -6.02
C SER A 74 17.84 -4.49 -5.76
N GLY A 75 16.81 -5.06 -6.42
CA GLY A 75 16.46 -6.48 -6.30
C GLY A 75 15.69 -6.85 -5.01
N GLN A 76 15.18 -5.87 -4.26
CA GLN A 76 14.46 -6.08 -3.00
C GLN A 76 12.94 -5.84 -3.10
N GLU A 77 12.37 -5.91 -4.30
CA GLU A 77 10.96 -5.65 -4.58
C GLU A 77 10.01 -6.59 -3.82
N ARG A 78 10.49 -7.76 -3.44
CA ARG A 78 9.77 -8.72 -2.58
C ARG A 78 9.32 -8.13 -1.24
N HIS A 79 9.98 -7.07 -0.75
CA HIS A 79 9.63 -6.40 0.49
C HIS A 79 8.46 -5.41 0.32
N LEU A 80 8.12 -5.02 -0.91
CA LEU A 80 7.13 -3.99 -1.18
C LEU A 80 5.75 -4.20 -0.52
N PRO A 81 5.15 -5.41 -0.53
CA PRO A 81 3.86 -5.62 0.13
C PRO A 81 3.90 -5.37 1.64
N HIS A 82 5.03 -5.73 2.27
CA HIS A 82 5.26 -5.52 3.70
C HIS A 82 5.45 -4.02 4.01
N GLU A 83 6.31 -3.33 3.26
CA GLU A 83 6.52 -1.88 3.43
C GLU A 83 5.22 -1.08 3.21
N LEU A 84 4.38 -1.50 2.27
CA LEU A 84 3.08 -0.86 2.06
C LEU A 84 2.15 -1.04 3.27
N GLY A 85 2.23 -2.18 3.97
CA GLY A 85 1.55 -2.39 5.23
C GLY A 85 1.94 -1.36 6.28
N HIS A 86 3.24 -1.03 6.37
CA HIS A 86 3.72 0.02 7.27
C HIS A 86 3.19 1.41 6.90
N VAL A 87 3.13 1.75 5.61
CA VAL A 87 2.53 3.01 5.15
C VAL A 87 1.08 3.13 5.64
N VAL A 88 0.29 2.06 5.53
CA VAL A 88 -1.10 2.04 6.03
C VAL A 88 -1.15 2.25 7.55
N GLN A 89 -0.30 1.57 8.31
CA GLN A 89 -0.27 1.73 9.77
C GLN A 89 0.12 3.16 10.19
N GLN A 90 1.11 3.75 9.51
CA GLN A 90 1.55 5.12 9.72
C GLN A 90 0.42 6.11 9.39
N ALA A 91 -0.28 5.91 8.27
CA ALA A 91 -1.42 6.74 7.86
C ALA A 91 -2.61 6.63 8.82
N GLN A 92 -2.79 5.49 9.49
CA GLN A 92 -3.81 5.31 10.53
C GLN A 92 -3.44 5.93 11.89
N GLY A 93 -2.22 6.45 12.04
CA GLY A 93 -1.76 7.08 13.29
C GLY A 93 -1.57 6.11 14.46
N ARG A 94 -1.56 4.79 14.20
CA ARG A 94 -1.36 3.76 15.23
C ARG A 94 0.12 3.49 15.53
N VAL A 95 1.02 3.97 14.68
CA VAL A 95 2.47 3.79 14.81
C VAL A 95 3.06 4.93 15.64
N GLN A 96 3.20 4.70 16.94
CA GLN A 96 4.00 5.57 17.80
C GLN A 96 5.46 5.12 17.78
N ALA A 97 6.39 6.04 17.62
CA ALA A 97 7.81 5.70 17.69
C ALA A 97 8.17 5.16 19.07
N THR A 98 8.77 3.98 19.12
CA THR A 98 9.27 3.34 20.35
C THR A 98 10.79 3.40 20.42
N THR A 99 11.45 3.61 19.28
CA THR A 99 12.91 3.66 19.17
C THR A 99 13.36 4.63 18.05
N THR A 100 14.66 4.78 17.89
CA THR A 100 15.27 5.55 16.80
C THR A 100 16.42 4.77 16.19
N VAL A 101 16.41 4.60 14.86
CA VAL A 101 17.46 3.91 14.10
C VAL A 101 18.00 4.88 13.05
N GLY A 102 19.29 5.20 13.12
CA GLY A 102 19.92 6.12 12.17
C GLY A 102 19.28 7.52 12.14
N GLY A 103 18.68 7.98 13.25
CA GLY A 103 17.96 9.24 13.32
C GLY A 103 16.51 9.20 12.84
N MET A 104 16.01 8.03 12.41
CA MET A 104 14.60 7.83 12.05
C MET A 104 13.82 7.23 13.20
N ALA A 105 12.66 7.78 13.49
CA ALA A 105 11.75 7.30 14.51
C ALA A 105 11.07 6.01 14.02
N VAL A 106 11.26 4.90 14.74
CA VAL A 106 10.80 3.56 14.35
C VAL A 106 9.92 2.98 15.47
N ASN A 107 8.96 2.15 15.08
CA ASN A 107 8.21 1.31 16.00
C ASN A 107 8.73 -0.14 15.86
N ASP A 108 9.11 -0.77 16.96
CA ASP A 108 9.65 -2.14 17.01
C ASP A 108 8.64 -3.17 17.58
N ASN A 109 7.34 -2.84 17.59
CA ASN A 109 6.30 -3.72 18.11
C ASN A 109 6.10 -4.94 17.19
N PRO A 110 6.40 -6.18 17.65
CA PRO A 110 6.29 -7.37 16.81
C PRO A 110 4.87 -7.64 16.28
N GLY A 111 3.84 -7.17 16.99
CA GLY A 111 2.46 -7.27 16.54
C GLY A 111 2.19 -6.45 15.28
N LEU A 112 2.74 -5.24 15.20
CA LEU A 112 2.59 -4.37 14.02
C LEU A 112 3.39 -4.91 12.83
N GLU A 113 4.59 -5.47 13.05
CA GLU A 113 5.39 -6.11 12.01
C GLU A 113 4.67 -7.31 11.36
N ASN A 114 4.05 -8.15 12.20
CA ASN A 114 3.26 -9.29 11.73
C ASN A 114 1.99 -8.85 11.01
N GLU A 115 1.32 -7.81 11.52
CA GLU A 115 0.13 -7.22 10.87
C GLU A 115 0.47 -6.65 9.49
N ALA A 116 1.58 -5.91 9.35
CA ALA A 116 2.04 -5.36 8.07
C ALA A 116 2.32 -6.48 7.05
N THR A 117 2.98 -7.56 7.49
CA THR A 117 3.22 -8.75 6.68
C THR A 117 1.91 -9.42 6.23
N ALA A 118 0.96 -9.61 7.15
CA ALA A 118 -0.32 -10.22 6.86
C ALA A 118 -1.16 -9.37 5.88
N MET A 119 -1.17 -8.04 6.07
CA MET A 119 -1.84 -7.11 5.16
C MET A 119 -1.25 -7.18 3.75
N GLY A 120 0.08 -7.14 3.61
CA GLY A 120 0.74 -7.24 2.30
C GLY A 120 0.39 -8.53 1.55
N ASN A 121 0.47 -9.67 2.24
CA ASN A 121 0.12 -10.96 1.66
C ASN A 121 -1.36 -11.04 1.26
N LYS A 122 -2.26 -10.51 2.11
CA LYS A 122 -3.69 -10.49 1.84
C LYS A 122 -4.04 -9.54 0.70
N ALA A 123 -3.36 -8.40 0.59
CA ALA A 123 -3.55 -7.43 -0.50
C ALA A 123 -3.25 -8.08 -1.86
N LEU A 124 -2.14 -8.83 -1.96
CA LEU A 124 -1.80 -9.58 -3.17
C LEU A 124 -2.88 -10.59 -3.59
N SER A 125 -3.61 -11.17 -2.63
CA SER A 125 -4.68 -12.13 -2.90
C SER A 125 -6.01 -11.48 -3.30
N LEU A 126 -6.22 -10.21 -2.93
CA LEU A 126 -7.47 -9.48 -3.17
C LEU A 126 -7.45 -8.61 -4.42
N GLY A 127 -6.28 -8.19 -4.89
CA GLY A 127 -6.13 -7.35 -6.08
C GLY A 127 -6.20 -8.08 -7.42
N GLY A 128 -6.66 -9.33 -7.43
CA GLY A 128 -6.81 -10.19 -8.61
C GLY A 128 -8.16 -10.06 -9.29
#